data_AF-A0AAJ0HE29-F1
#
_entry.id   AF-A0AAJ0HE29-F1
#
_cell.length_a   1.000
_cell.length_b   1.000
_cell.length_c   1.000
_cell.angle_alpha   90.00
_cell.angle_beta   90.00
_cell.angle_gamma   90.00
#
_symmetry.space_group_name_H-M   'P 1'
#
loop_
_entity.id
_entity.type
_entity.pdbx_description
1 polymer ?
#
loop_
_entity_poly.entity_id
_entity_poly.type
_entity_poly.pdbx_seq_one_letter_code
_entity_poly.pdbx_strand_id
1 'polypeptide(L)' 'KSTQLLIPFAPFACLVKEVTHDTLVIEGFRWQWVAVECLQEASEGFLVNVFD' A
#
# COMPACT_ATOMS: atom_id res chain seq x y z
N LYS A 1 22.52 2.08 -5.22
CA LYS A 1 21.33 1.56 -4.50
C LYS A 1 20.30 2.67 -4.50
N SER A 2 19.06 2.40 -4.94
CA SER A 2 17.95 3.36 -4.93
C SER A 2 17.08 3.13 -3.70
N THR A 3 16.41 4.17 -3.21
CA THR A 3 15.40 4.11 -2.13
C THR A 3 14.01 4.49 -2.64
N GLN A 4 13.84 4.56 -3.96
CA GLN A 4 12.54 4.84 -4.56
C GLN A 4 11.66 3.59 -4.50
N LEU A 5 10.35 3.81 -4.30
CA LEU A 5 9.35 2.76 -4.39
C LEU A 5 9.37 2.12 -5.78
N LEU A 6 9.31 0.79 -5.79
CA LEU A 6 9.40 -0.07 -6.96
C LEU A 6 8.03 -0.28 -7.60
N ILE A 7 6.97 -0.37 -6.80
CA ILE A 7 5.60 -0.56 -7.28
C ILE A 7 5.01 0.81 -7.66
N PRO A 8 4.33 0.95 -8.81
CA PRO A 8 3.66 2.21 -9.12
C PRO A 8 2.57 2.52 -8.07
N PHE A 9 2.52 3.76 -7.58
CA PHE A 9 1.61 4.14 -6.49
C PHE A 9 0.12 3.96 -6.84
N ALA A 10 -0.29 4.33 -8.05
CA ALA A 10 -1.70 4.26 -8.45
C ALA A 10 -2.32 2.85 -8.34
N PRO A 11 -1.73 1.78 -8.92
CA PRO A 11 -2.24 0.43 -8.73
C PRO A 11 -2.14 -0.06 -7.29
N PHE A 12 -1.08 0.30 -6.54
CA PHE A 12 -0.98 -0.04 -5.11
C PHE A 12 -2.14 0.58 -4.31
N ALA A 13 -2.41 1.86 -4.53
CA ALA A 13 -3.51 2.57 -3.88
C ALA A 13 -4.89 1.98 -4.24
N CYS A 14 -5.09 1.50 -5.48
CA CYS A 14 -6.30 0.78 -5.87
C CYS A 14 -6.46 -0.53 -5.10
N LEU A 15 -5.40 -1.33 -5.01
CA LEU A 15 -5.40 -2.59 -4.27
C LEU A 15 -5.70 -2.38 -2.78
N VAL A 16 -5.10 -1.37 -2.16
CA VAL A 16 -5.38 -1.02 -0.76
C VAL A 16 -6.86 -0.75 -0.55
N LYS A 17 -7.51 -0.01 -1.46
CA LYS A 17 -8.94 0.28 -1.37
C LYS A 17 -9.80 -0.95 -1.54
N GLU A 18 -9.47 -1.82 -2.49
CA GLU A 18 -10.16 -3.09 -2.74
C GLU A 18 -10.12 -3.98 -1.50
N VAL A 19 -8.92 -4.25 -0.97
CA VAL A 19 -8.75 -5.06 0.24
C VAL A 19 -9.46 -4.42 1.44
N THR A 20 -9.38 -3.10 1.59
CA THR A 20 -10.07 -2.39 2.68
C THR A 20 -11.59 -2.54 2.55
N HIS A 21 -12.14 -2.48 1.34
CA HIS A 21 -13.57 -2.65 1.09
C HIS A 21 -14.04 -4.06 1.42
N ASP A 22 -13.24 -5.07 1.09
CA ASP A 22 -13.57 -6.48 1.34
C ASP A 22 -13.40 -6.88 2.82
N THR A 23 -12.47 -6.23 3.53
CA THR A 23 -12.13 -6.58 4.92
C THR A 23 -12.85 -5.75 5.97
N LEU A 24 -13.19 -4.49 5.66
CA LEU A 24 -13.88 -3.59 6.60
C LEU A 24 -15.33 -3.39 6.18
N VAL A 25 -16.26 -3.67 7.10
CA VAL A 25 -17.68 -3.31 6.94
C VAL A 25 -17.89 -1.84 7.34
N ILE A 26 -17.09 -0.94 6.76
CA ILE A 26 -17.16 0.51 7.02
C ILE A 26 -17.49 1.21 5.70
N GLU A 27 -18.74 1.62 5.56
CA GLU A 27 -19.16 2.45 4.43
C GLU A 27 -18.46 3.82 4.48
N GLY A 28 -18.00 4.29 3.33
CA GLY A 28 -17.41 5.63 3.20
C GLY A 28 -16.03 5.80 3.86
N PHE A 29 -15.31 4.70 4.12
CA PHE A 29 -13.93 4.77 4.60
C PHE A 29 -13.09 5.67 3.68
N ARG A 30 -12.27 6.56 4.27
CA ARG A 30 -11.42 7.50 3.53
C ARG A 30 -9.96 7.28 3.86
N TRP A 31 -9.12 7.35 2.84
CA TRP A 31 -7.68 7.16 2.96
C TRP A 31 -6.96 8.50 2.97
N GLN A 32 -6.03 8.66 3.91
CA GLN A 32 -5.04 9.73 3.86
C GLN A 32 -3.94 9.31 2.89
N TRP A 33 -3.44 10.25 2.08
CA TRP A 33 -2.36 9.99 1.12
C TRP A 33 -1.13 9.37 1.80
N VAL A 34 -0.66 10.01 2.87
CA VAL A 34 0.51 9.57 3.65
C VAL A 34 0.32 8.17 4.23
N ALA A 35 -0.92 7.80 4.62
CA ALA A 35 -1.18 6.46 5.13
C ALA A 35 -0.98 5.37 4.05
N VAL A 36 -1.37 5.65 2.81
CA VAL A 36 -1.16 4.73 1.68
C VAL A 36 0.32 4.65 1.31
N GLU A 37 1.03 5.78 1.36
CA GLU A 37 2.48 5.84 1.11
C GLU A 37 3.26 5.04 2.16
N CYS A 38 2.99 5.23 3.45
CA CYS A 38 3.63 4.45 4.52
C CYS A 38 3.32 2.94 4.40
N LEU A 39 2.09 2.59 3.99
CA LEU A 39 1.73 1.20 3.77
C LEU A 39 2.52 0.61 2.61
N GLN A 40 2.80 1.40 1.56
CA GLN A 40 3.62 0.98 0.44
C GLN A 40 5.09 0.80 0.84
N GLU A 41 5.66 1.75 1.59
CA GLU A 41 7.03 1.64 2.11
C GLU A 41 7.21 0.36 2.94
N ALA A 42 6.29 0.09 3.86
CA ALA A 42 6.33 -1.10 4.70
C ALA A 42 6.18 -2.39 3.88
N SER A 43 5.25 -2.41 2.92
CA SER A 43 4.98 -3.57 2.06
C SER A 43 6.18 -3.90 1.18
N GLU A 44 6.76 -2.91 0.51
CA GLU A 44 7.92 -3.13 -0.34
C GLU A 44 9.16 -3.50 0.47
N GLY A 45 9.39 -2.85 1.62
CA GLY A 45 10.48 -3.22 2.52
C GLY A 45 10.37 -4.66 3.00
N PHE A 46 9.15 -5.12 3.32
CA PHE A 46 8.89 -6.52 3.64
C PHE A 46 9.18 -7.46 2.45
N LEU A 47 8.67 -7.14 1.26
CA LEU A 47 8.86 -7.98 0.06
C LEU A 47 10.34 -8.09 -0.32
N VAL A 48 11.09 -6.99 -0.28
CA VAL A 48 12.54 -7.03 -0.52
C VAL A 48 13.23 -7.96 0.46
N ASN A 49 12.94 -7.83 1.76
CA ASN A 49 13.53 -8.69 2.79
C ASN A 49 13.12 -10.17 2.66
N VAL A 50 11.96 -10.47 2.08
CA VAL A 50 11.50 -11.84 1.83
C VAL A 50 12.17 -12.47 0.61
N PHE A 51 12.54 -11.66 -0.39
CA PHE A 51 13.14 -12.11 -1.64
C PHE A 51 14.67 -11.98 -1.71
N ASP A 52 15.29 -11.30 -0.74
CA ASP A 52 16.74 -11.29 -0.48
C ASP A 52 17.22 -12.63 0.13
#